data_AF-D5VKB8-F1
#
_entry.id   AF-D5VKB8-F1
#
_cell.length_a   1.000
_cell.length_b   1.000
_cell.length_c   1.000
_cell.angle_alpha   90.00
_cell.angle_beta   90.00
_cell.angle_gamma   90.00
#
_symmetry.space_group_name_H-M   'P 1'
#
loop_
_entity.id
_entity.type
_entity.pdbx_description
1 polymer ?
#
loop_
_entity_poly.entity_id
_entity_poly.type
_entity_poly.pdbx_seq_one_letter_code
_entity_poly.pdbx_strand_id
1 'polypeptide(L)' 'MSGPSNDDLPPTLSSDAAFAVAEILEEYAPASAEDYARLANEAESGAARFDGGPGLAQEVAGELRRRAQALRDAGP' A
#
# COMPACT_ATOMS: atom_id res chain seq x y z
N MET A 1 5.17 -8.83 16.95
CA MET A 1 5.58 -7.62 16.23
C MET A 1 4.33 -6.98 15.68
N SER A 2 4.06 -5.72 16.03
CA SER A 2 2.92 -5.00 15.47
C SER A 2 3.33 -4.52 14.08
N GLY A 3 2.67 -5.01 13.03
CA GLY A 3 2.85 -4.48 11.68
C GLY A 3 2.39 -3.02 11.61
N PRO A 4 2.67 -2.32 10.48
CA PRO A 4 2.20 -0.95 10.29
C PRO A 4 0.68 -0.88 10.47
N SER A 5 0.22 -0.09 11.44
CA SER A 5 -1.19 0.05 11.77
C SER A 5 -1.92 0.86 10.69
N ASN A 6 -3.17 0.51 10.40
CA ASN A 6 -4.00 1.26 9.44
C ASN A 6 -4.32 2.70 9.91
N ASP A 7 -4.06 3.02 11.18
CA ASP A 7 -4.21 4.37 11.74
C ASP A 7 -3.08 5.34 11.35
N ASP A 8 -1.96 4.83 10.80
CA ASP A 8 -0.79 5.65 10.39
C ASP A 8 -0.78 5.93 8.87
N LEU A 9 -1.94 6.22 8.28
CA LEU A 9 -1.98 6.70 6.89
C LEU A 9 -1.33 8.09 6.81
N PRO A 10 -0.55 8.37 5.74
CA PRO A 10 0.11 9.65 5.63
C PRO A 10 -0.93 10.73 5.34
N PRO A 11 -0.79 11.94 5.89
CA PRO A 11 -1.76 13.03 5.68
C PRO A 11 -1.85 13.49 4.21
N THR A 12 -0.93 13.04 3.37
CA THR A 12 -0.86 13.32 1.93
C THR A 12 -1.59 12.29 1.07
N LEU A 13 -2.10 11.18 1.64
CA LEU A 13 -2.85 10.18 0.90
C LEU A 13 -4.27 10.66 0.64
N SER A 14 -4.74 10.59 -0.60
CA SER A 14 -6.14 10.87 -0.90
C SER A 14 -7.07 9.85 -0.23
N SER A 15 -8.33 10.23 0.01
CA SER A 15 -9.33 9.31 0.58
C SER A 15 -9.59 8.09 -0.32
N ASP A 16 -9.56 8.28 -1.64
CA ASP A 16 -9.71 7.19 -2.61
C ASP A 16 -8.52 6.22 -2.55
N ALA A 17 -7.30 6.75 -2.41
CA ALA A 17 -6.10 5.91 -2.26
C ALA A 17 -6.11 5.17 -0.91
N ALA A 18 -6.55 5.82 0.16
CA ALA A 18 -6.72 5.19 1.46
C ALA A 18 -7.72 4.02 1.42
N PHE A 19 -8.86 4.22 0.75
CA PHE A 19 -9.85 3.17 0.56
C PHE A 19 -9.30 1.99 -0.25
N ALA A 20 -8.68 2.27 -1.40
CA ALA A 20 -8.10 1.23 -2.24
C ALA A 20 -6.96 0.46 -1.54
N VAL A 21 -6.13 1.15 -0.74
CA VAL A 21 -5.13 0.49 0.12
C VAL A 21 -5.82 -0.42 1.13
N ALA A 22 -6.88 0.03 1.80
CA ALA A 22 -7.60 -0.80 2.76
C ALA A 22 -8.17 -2.08 2.12
N GLU A 23 -8.78 -1.97 0.93
CA GLU A 23 -9.28 -3.13 0.17
C GLU A 23 -8.16 -4.11 -0.17
N ILE A 24 -7.01 -3.62 -0.66
CA ILE A 24 -5.85 -4.47 -0.97
C ILE A 24 -5.34 -5.18 0.29
N LEU A 25 -5.30 -4.50 1.44
CA LEU A 25 -4.82 -5.11 2.68
C LEU A 25 -5.78 -6.15 3.23
N GLU A 26 -7.09 -5.94 3.07
CA GLU A 26 -8.11 -6.92 3.45
C GLU A 26 -8.08 -8.16 2.55
N GLU A 27 -7.94 -7.98 1.23
CA GLU A 27 -7.94 -9.08 0.26
C GLU A 27 -6.68 -9.94 0.36
N TYR A 28 -5.49 -9.31 0.42
CA TYR A 28 -4.22 -10.03 0.29
C TYR A 28 -3.51 -10.29 1.62
N ALA A 29 -3.90 -9.61 2.71
CA ALA A 29 -3.31 -9.75 4.05
C ALA A 29 -1.77 -9.87 4.07
N PRO A 30 -1.02 -8.92 3.49
CA PRO A 30 0.43 -9.01 3.36
C PRO A 30 1.13 -9.09 4.72
N ALA A 31 2.04 -10.06 4.86
CA ALA A 31 2.71 -10.38 6.14
C ALA A 31 4.20 -10.00 6.14
N SER A 32 4.80 -9.75 4.99
CA SER A 32 6.23 -9.46 4.82
C SER A 32 6.48 -8.20 4.01
N ALA A 33 7.68 -7.62 4.15
CA ALA A 33 8.09 -6.48 3.34
C ALA A 33 8.10 -6.81 1.84
N GLU A 34 8.44 -8.05 1.46
CA GLU A 34 8.32 -8.52 0.08
C GLU A 34 6.87 -8.50 -0.44
N ASP A 35 5.89 -8.90 0.38
CA ASP A 35 4.48 -8.89 -0.02
C ASP A 35 4.00 -7.47 -0.33
N TYR A 36 4.28 -6.52 0.57
CA TYR A 36 3.95 -5.11 0.35
C TYR A 36 4.64 -4.54 -0.91
N ALA A 37 5.91 -4.89 -1.14
CA ALA A 37 6.64 -4.46 -2.33
C ALA A 37 6.07 -5.06 -3.63
N ARG A 38 5.64 -6.32 -3.59
CA ARG A 38 4.96 -6.98 -4.73
C ARG A 38 3.63 -6.28 -5.03
N LEU A 39 2.79 -6.06 -4.02
CA LEU A 39 1.49 -5.39 -4.19
C LEU A 39 1.67 -3.95 -4.72
N ALA A 40 2.70 -3.23 -4.28
CA ALA A 40 3.00 -1.91 -4.84
C ALA A 40 3.29 -1.95 -6.35
N ASN A 41 4.08 -2.93 -6.80
CA ASN A 41 4.37 -3.10 -8.23
C ASN A 41 3.14 -3.54 -9.03
N GLU A 42 2.27 -4.35 -8.43
CA GLU A 42 0.98 -4.75 -9.01
C GLU A 42 0.01 -3.56 -9.15
N ALA A 43 -0.01 -2.66 -8.16
CA ALA A 43 -0.79 -1.42 -8.23
C ALA A 43 -0.32 -0.51 -9.38
N GLU A 44 1.00 -0.29 -9.53
CA GLU A 44 1.52 0.54 -10.63
C GLU A 44 1.31 -0.07 -12.00
N SER A 45 1.62 -1.36 -12.16
CA SER A 45 1.44 -2.06 -13.44
C SER A 45 -0.04 -2.27 -13.79
N GLY A 46 -0.91 -2.27 -12.78
CA GLY A 46 -2.35 -2.42 -12.88
C GLY A 46 -3.13 -1.11 -12.86
N ALA A 47 -2.51 0.04 -13.16
CA ALA A 47 -3.13 1.37 -13.02
C ALA A 47 -4.53 1.52 -13.64
N ALA A 48 -4.84 0.78 -14.70
CA ALA A 48 -6.15 0.77 -15.35
C ALA A 48 -7.29 0.16 -14.50
N ARG A 49 -6.97 -0.51 -13.38
CA ARG A 49 -7.93 -1.11 -12.44
C ARG A 49 -8.47 -0.11 -11.41
N PHE A 50 -7.84 1.06 -11.31
CA PHE A 50 -8.22 2.10 -10.38
C PHE A 50 -9.08 3.14 -11.11
N ASP A 51 -10.26 3.47 -10.59
CA ASP A 51 -11.16 4.46 -11.21
C ASP A 51 -10.54 5.87 -11.29
N GLY A 52 -9.58 6.18 -10.40
CA GLY A 52 -8.76 7.39 -10.43
C GLY A 52 -7.55 7.35 -11.39
N GLY A 53 -7.40 6.26 -12.14
CA GLY A 53 -6.34 6.07 -13.14
C GLY A 53 -4.91 6.03 -12.55
N PRO A 54 -3.89 6.38 -13.37
CA PRO A 54 -2.48 6.28 -12.97
C PRO A 54 -2.08 7.07 -11.74
N GLY A 55 -2.74 8.20 -11.44
CA GLY A 55 -2.45 9.00 -10.25
C GLY A 55 -2.82 8.25 -8.97
N LEU A 56 -4.04 7.69 -8.93
CA LEU A 56 -4.50 6.89 -7.80
C LEU A 56 -3.62 5.65 -7.59
N ALA A 57 -3.25 4.96 -8.68
CA ALA A 57 -2.36 3.81 -8.64
C ALA A 57 -0.98 4.13 -8.04
N GLN A 58 -0.42 5.31 -8.35
CA GLN A 58 0.85 5.77 -7.78
C GLN A 58 0.75 6.06 -6.28
N GLU A 59 -0.35 6.66 -5.82
CA GLU A 59 -0.58 6.92 -4.40
C GLU A 59 -0.70 5.61 -3.60
N VAL A 60 -1.50 4.66 -4.11
CA VAL A 60 -1.65 3.31 -3.53
C VAL A 60 -0.29 2.60 -3.46
N ALA A 61 0.45 2.58 -4.58
CA ALA A 61 1.77 1.97 -4.62
C ALA A 61 2.78 2.64 -3.68
N GLY A 62 2.72 3.97 -3.56
CA GLY A 62 3.53 4.76 -2.64
C GLY A 62 3.31 4.33 -1.19
N GLU A 63 2.05 4.19 -0.78
CA GLU A 63 1.71 3.75 0.58
C GLU A 63 2.18 2.32 0.86
N LEU A 64 1.95 1.39 -0.07
CA LEU A 64 2.40 0.01 0.06
C LEU A 64 3.93 -0.09 0.18
N ARG A 65 4.68 0.70 -0.60
CA ARG A 65 6.16 0.78 -0.45
C ARG A 65 6.58 1.34 0.90
N ARG A 66 5.87 2.35 1.39
CA ARG A 66 6.16 2.96 2.68
C ARG A 66 6.01 1.95 3.81
N ARG A 67 4.98 1.10 3.75
CA ARG A 67 4.75 -0.02 4.68
C ARG A 67 5.81 -1.12 4.55
N ALA A 68 6.22 -1.46 3.32
CA ALA A 68 7.34 -2.37 3.08
C ALA A 68 8.63 -1.87 3.74
N GLN A 69 8.92 -0.57 3.61
CA GLN A 69 10.09 0.05 4.23
C GLN A 69 10.00 0.03 5.75
N ALA A 70 8.85 0.39 6.33
CA ALA A 70 8.64 0.35 7.77
C ALA A 70 8.88 -1.05 8.37
N LEU A 71 8.46 -2.12 7.67
CA LEU A 71 8.73 -3.49 8.11
C LEU A 71 10.21 -3.87 8.03
N ARG A 72 10.94 -3.41 7.01
CA ARG A 72 12.39 -3.62 6.89
C ARG A 72 13.14 -2.92 8.03
N ASP A 73 12.73 -1.69 8.34
CA ASP A 73 13.36 -0.87 9.37
C ASP A 73 13.07 -1.39 10.78
N ALA A 74 11.92 -2.04 11.00
CA ALA A 74 11.56 -2.65 12.27
C ALA A 74 12.45 -3.86 12.64
N GLY A 75 13.10 -4.49 11.65
CA GLY A 75 13.91 -5.69 11.82
C GLY A 75 13.08 -6.95 12.17
N PRO A 76 13.70 -8.14 12.09
CA PRO A 76 13.10 -9.41 12.48
C PRO A 76 13.08 -9.64 14.00
#